data_AF-A0A3C0QE82-F1
#
_entry.id   AF-A0A3C0QE82-F1
#
_cell.length_a   1.000
_cell.length_b   1.000
_cell.length_c   1.000
_cell.angle_alpha   90.00
_cell.angle_beta   90.00
_cell.angle_gamma   90.00
#
_symmetry.space_group_name_H-M   'P 1'
#
loop_
_entity.id
_entity.type
_entity.pdbx_description
1 polymer ?
#
loop_
_entity_poly.entity_id
_entity_poly.type
_entity_poly.pdbx_seq_one_letter_code
_entity_poly.pdbx_strand_id
1 'polypeptide(L)'
;MKQWKNGNLINKTMFSLNGIYSAFVTENAVRREFGALTFLLVLAIWMDKDIKTILAVFLAGLFPIIIELINTAAETIMDLLLGSIYREDVRHAKDMLSAAVMVSLFCGYGVALILIFG
;
A
#
# COMPACT_ATOMS: atom_id res chain seq x y z
N MET A 1 29.54 16.28 -2.01
CA MET A 1 28.15 15.78 -1.82
C MET A 1 27.90 14.67 -2.84
N LYS A 2 27.70 13.43 -2.40
CA LYS A 2 27.51 12.26 -3.28
C LYS A 2 26.18 12.48 -4.04
N GLN A 3 26.21 12.59 -5.37
CA GLN A 3 25.01 12.83 -6.17
C GLN A 3 24.00 11.69 -5.94
N TRP A 4 22.84 12.00 -5.34
CA TRP A 4 21.92 10.99 -4.83
C TRP A 4 20.97 10.42 -5.89
N LYS A 5 20.87 11.02 -7.07
CA LYS A 5 19.99 10.55 -8.16
C LYS A 5 20.56 10.93 -9.53
N ASN A 6 21.36 10.05 -10.12
CA ASN A 6 21.61 10.01 -11.56
C ASN A 6 21.78 8.54 -11.96
N GLY A 7 20.67 7.88 -12.26
CA GLY A 7 20.66 6.49 -12.69
C GLY A 7 19.68 6.32 -13.85
N ASN A 8 20.11 5.57 -14.86
CA ASN A 8 19.29 5.14 -16.00
C ASN A 8 17.98 4.49 -15.51
N LEU A 9 16.97 4.39 -16.37
CA LEU A 9 15.62 3.89 -16.03
C LEU A 9 15.63 2.61 -15.16
N ILE A 10 16.56 1.71 -15.47
CA ILE A 10 16.82 0.45 -14.75
C ILE A 10 17.14 0.69 -13.26
N ASN A 11 17.99 1.66 -12.93
CA ASN A 11 18.34 1.97 -11.54
C ASN A 11 17.13 2.54 -10.78
N LYS A 12 16.31 3.36 -11.44
CA LYS A 12 15.06 3.89 -10.83
C LYS A 12 14.07 2.76 -10.51
N THR A 13 13.90 1.81 -11.44
CA THR A 13 13.07 0.62 -11.21
C THR A 13 13.60 -0.24 -10.07
N MET A 14 14.92 -0.45 -9.99
CA MET A 14 15.54 -1.19 -8.88
C MET A 14 15.33 -0.51 -7.52
N PHE A 15 15.38 0.82 -7.44
CA PHE A 15 15.07 1.55 -6.21
C PHE A 15 13.59 1.39 -5.82
N SER A 16 12.67 1.45 -6.77
CA SER A 16 11.25 1.22 -6.51
C SER A 16 10.98 -0.21 -6.02
N LEU A 17 11.59 -1.22 -6.65
CA LEU A 17 11.49 -2.61 -6.22
C LEU A 17 12.07 -2.85 -4.83
N ASN A 18 13.21 -2.23 -4.52
CA ASN A 18 13.80 -2.27 -3.18
C ASN A 18 12.89 -1.61 -2.13
N GLY A 19 12.21 -0.52 -2.48
CA GLY A 19 11.23 0.13 -1.60
C GLY A 19 10.05 -0.78 -1.27
N ILE A 20 9.47 -1.42 -2.29
CA ILE A 20 8.37 -2.39 -2.12
C ILE A 20 8.84 -3.59 -1.29
N TYR A 21 10.02 -4.15 -1.61
CA TYR A 21 10.59 -5.28 -0.87
C TYR A 21 10.85 -4.93 0.59
N SER A 22 11.47 -3.76 0.85
CA SER A 22 11.73 -3.29 2.21
C SER A 22 10.43 -3.16 3.00
N ALA A 23 9.43 -2.47 2.45
CA ALA A 23 8.14 -2.29 3.11
C ALA A 23 7.42 -3.63 3.35
N PHE A 24 7.52 -4.58 2.42
CA PHE A 24 6.97 -5.93 2.60
C PHE A 24 7.67 -6.71 3.71
N VAL A 25 8.98 -6.53 3.90
CA VAL A 25 9.74 -7.24 4.94
C VAL A 25 9.55 -6.60 6.31
N THR A 26 9.52 -5.27 6.39
CA THR A 26 9.47 -4.55 7.68
C THR A 26 8.05 -4.35 8.20
N GLU A 27 7.07 -4.14 7.32
CA GLU A 27 5.72 -3.75 7.73
C GLU A 27 4.73 -4.92 7.73
N ASN A 28 4.22 -5.24 8.93
CA ASN A 28 3.14 -6.20 9.09
C ASN A 28 1.86 -5.77 8.37
N ALA A 29 1.60 -4.46 8.26
CA ALA A 29 0.43 -3.93 7.55
C ALA A 29 0.51 -4.21 6.05
N VAL A 30 1.63 -3.88 5.40
CA VAL A 30 1.87 -4.16 3.98
C VAL A 30 1.69 -5.65 3.67
N ARG A 31 2.25 -6.56 4.49
CA ARG A 31 2.06 -8.01 4.29
C ARG A 31 0.60 -8.45 4.36
N ARG A 32 -0.18 -7.87 5.27
CA ARG A 32 -1.61 -8.17 5.41
C ARG A 32 -2.38 -7.76 4.15
N GLU A 33 -2.06 -6.61 3.58
CA GLU A 33 -2.73 -6.13 2.37
C GLU A 33 -2.37 -6.93 1.12
N PHE A 34 -1.10 -7.34 0.97
CA PHE A 34 -0.71 -8.30 -0.08
C PHE A 34 -1.40 -9.65 0.09
N GLY A 35 -1.56 -10.13 1.33
CA GLY A 35 -2.32 -11.34 1.65
C GLY A 35 -3.79 -11.22 1.25
N ALA A 36 -4.43 -10.10 1.58
CA ALA A 36 -5.82 -9.82 1.22
C ALA A 36 -6.01 -9.70 -0.30
N LEU A 37 -5.11 -9.01 -1.00
CA LEU A 37 -5.10 -8.95 -2.47
C LEU A 37 -4.98 -10.35 -3.08
N THR A 38 -4.04 -11.17 -2.59
CA THR A 38 -3.87 -12.55 -3.06
C THR A 38 -5.14 -13.37 -2.85
N PHE A 39 -5.78 -13.24 -1.68
CA PHE A 39 -7.04 -13.90 -1.38
C PHE A 39 -8.17 -13.47 -2.33
N LEU A 40 -8.32 -12.17 -2.58
CA LEU A 40 -9.34 -11.65 -3.50
C LEU A 40 -9.13 -12.14 -4.94
N LEU A 41 -7.89 -12.25 -5.41
CA LEU A 41 -7.59 -12.81 -6.73
C LEU A 41 -7.93 -14.29 -6.83
N VAL A 42 -7.51 -15.08 -5.83
CA VAL A 42 -7.85 -16.51 -5.77
C VAL A 42 -9.35 -16.70 -5.74
N LEU A 43 -10.07 -15.87 -4.98
CA LEU A 43 -11.53 -15.89 -4.92
C LEU A 43 -12.17 -15.54 -6.27
N ALA A 44 -11.70 -14.49 -6.95
CA ALA A 44 -12.21 -14.11 -8.28
C ALA A 44 -11.99 -15.20 -9.32
N ILE A 45 -10.82 -15.86 -9.31
CA ILE A 45 -10.51 -17.00 -10.19
C ILE A 45 -11.39 -18.21 -9.83
N TRP A 46 -11.56 -18.49 -8.54
CA TRP A 46 -12.38 -19.61 -8.08
C TRP A 46 -13.86 -19.44 -8.44
N MET A 47 -14.34 -18.20 -8.54
CA MET A 47 -15.68 -17.85 -9.01
C MET A 47 -15.80 -17.74 -10.53
N ASP A 48 -14.80 -18.18 -11.29
CA ASP A 48 -14.77 -18.20 -12.75
C ASP A 48 -15.06 -16.83 -13.39
N LYS A 49 -14.57 -15.76 -12.76
CA LYS A 49 -14.71 -14.41 -13.30
C LYS A 49 -13.83 -14.22 -14.52
N ASP A 50 -14.30 -13.39 -15.46
CA ASP A 50 -13.56 -13.10 -16.68
C ASP A 50 -12.27 -12.31 -16.39
N ILE A 51 -11.34 -12.32 -17.34
CA ILE A 51 -10.02 -11.69 -17.18
C ILE A 51 -10.10 -10.19 -16.88
N LYS A 52 -11.11 -9.47 -17.38
CA LYS A 52 -11.25 -8.03 -17.11
C LYS A 52 -11.65 -7.80 -15.67
N THR A 53 -12.55 -8.63 -15.15
CA THR A 53 -12.96 -8.59 -13.74
C THR A 53 -11.79 -8.93 -12.82
N ILE A 54 -11.03 -9.98 -13.11
CA ILE A 54 -9.82 -10.34 -12.34
C ILE A 54 -8.81 -9.19 -12.34
N LEU A 55 -8.57 -8.56 -13.50
CA LEU A 55 -7.66 -7.42 -13.60
C LEU A 55 -8.18 -6.20 -12.81
N ALA A 56 -9.48 -5.95 -12.84
CA ALA A 56 -10.09 -4.86 -12.06
C ALA A 56 -9.97 -5.12 -10.54
N VAL A 57 -10.18 -6.36 -10.08
CA VAL A 57 -9.93 -6.78 -8.69
C VAL A 57 -8.47 -6.57 -8.31
N PHE A 58 -7.53 -6.95 -9.20
CA PHE A 58 -6.10 -6.72 -8.98
C PHE A 58 -5.78 -5.24 -8.76
N LEU A 59 -6.23 -4.38 -9.68
CA LEU A 59 -5.99 -2.94 -9.61
C LEU A 59 -6.67 -2.31 -8.38
N ALA A 60 -7.88 -2.74 -8.03
CA ALA A 60 -8.60 -2.26 -6.86
C ALA A 60 -7.88 -2.66 -5.55
N GLY A 61 -7.35 -3.88 -5.47
CA GLY A 61 -6.62 -4.34 -4.29
C GLY A 61 -5.19 -3.79 -4.17
N LEU A 62 -4.59 -3.26 -5.25
CA LEU A 62 -3.34 -2.49 -5.17
C LEU A 62 -3.52 -1.12 -4.52
N PHE A 63 -4.73 -0.55 -4.57
CA PHE A 63 -4.99 0.79 -4.02
C PHE A 63 -4.65 0.93 -2.53
N PRO A 64 -5.12 0.05 -1.62
CA PRO A 64 -4.73 0.13 -0.22
C PRO A 64 -3.22 -0.02 0.00
N ILE A 65 -2.55 -0.91 -0.75
CA ILE A 65 -1.08 -1.08 -0.71
C ILE A 65 -0.36 0.23 -1.02
N ILE A 66 -0.84 1.01 -2.00
CA ILE A 66 -0.26 2.31 -2.32
C ILE A 66 -0.43 3.27 -1.14
N ILE A 67 -1.60 3.30 -0.52
CA ILE A 67 -1.88 4.21 0.60
C ILE A 67 -1.07 3.81 1.84
N GLU A 68 -0.92 2.52 2.13
CA GLU A 68 -0.11 2.02 3.23
C GLU A 68 1.37 2.37 3.05
N LEU A 69 1.92 2.23 1.84
CA LEU A 69 3.29 2.67 1.54
C LEU A 69 3.48 4.18 1.79
N ILE A 70 2.48 4.99 1.43
CA ILE A 70 2.50 6.44 1.71
C ILE A 70 2.41 6.69 3.21
N ASN A 71 1.55 5.98 3.94
CA ASN A 71 1.40 6.04 5.38
C ASN A 71 2.75 5.75 6.06
N THR A 72 3.35 4.59 5.81
CA THR A 72 4.65 4.20 6.39
C THR A 72 5.75 5.21 6.06
N ALA A 73 5.82 5.71 4.82
CA ALA A 73 6.82 6.69 4.44
C ALA A 73 6.64 8.02 5.18
N ALA A 74 5.41 8.50 5.32
CA ALA A 74 5.09 9.72 6.04
C ALA A 74 5.36 9.59 7.55
N GLU A 75 4.98 8.46 8.16
CA GLU A 75 5.30 8.17 9.56
C GLU A 75 6.80 8.12 9.81
N THR A 76 7.55 7.44 8.93
CA THR A 76 9.02 7.39 9.01
C THR A 76 9.63 8.79 8.94
N ILE A 77 9.17 9.64 8.04
CA ILE A 77 9.65 11.03 7.92
C ILE A 77 9.31 11.84 9.17
N MET A 78 8.09 11.72 9.71
CA MET A 78 7.69 12.40 10.93
C MET A 78 8.54 12.00 12.12
N ASP A 79 8.80 10.69 12.29
CA ASP A 79 9.61 10.17 13.39
C ASP A 79 11.07 10.61 13.28
N LEU A 80 11.60 10.72 12.05
CA LEU A 80 12.95 11.24 11.81
C LEU A 80 13.08 12.74 12.09
N LEU A 81 12.06 13.55 11.77
CA LEU A 81 12.12 15.01 11.91
C LEU A 81 11.77 15.51 13.32
N LEU A 82 10.82 14.85 13.99
CA LEU A 82 10.24 15.34 15.24
C LEU A 82 10.73 14.54 16.47
N GLY A 83 11.36 13.38 16.24
CA GLY A 83 11.83 12.50 17.30
C GLY A 83 10.67 11.82 18.05
N SER A 84 11.00 11.14 19.15
CA SER A 84 10.06 10.32 19.92
C SER A 84 9.25 11.09 20.98
N ILE A 85 9.19 12.43 20.92
CA ILE A 85 8.46 13.24 21.89
C ILE A 85 6.98 13.25 21.49
N TYR A 86 6.12 12.84 22.42
CA TYR A 86 4.68 12.88 22.21
C TYR A 86 4.21 14.33 22.00
N ARG A 87 3.57 14.59 20.85
CA ARG A 87 2.91 15.85 20.55
C ARG A 87 1.55 15.57 19.92
N GLU A 88 0.54 16.31 20.36
CA GLU A 88 -0.86 16.07 19.99
C GLU A 88 -1.11 16.24 18.49
N ASP A 89 -0.46 17.21 17.87
CA ASP A 89 -0.52 17.46 16.42
C ASP A 89 0.11 16.32 15.60
N VAL A 90 1.22 15.73 16.10
CA VAL A 90 1.84 14.56 15.47
C VAL A 90 0.93 13.35 15.57
N ARG A 91 0.29 13.14 16.73
CA ARG A 91 -0.70 12.07 16.88
C ARG A 91 -1.84 12.27 15.88
N HIS A 92 -2.42 13.47 15.81
CA HIS A 92 -3.48 13.76 14.84
C HIS A 92 -3.05 13.52 13.39
N ALA A 93 -1.82 13.86 13.01
CA ALA A 93 -1.31 13.58 11.67
C ALA A 93 -1.21 12.07 11.38
N LYS A 94 -0.69 11.28 12.34
CA LYS A 94 -0.62 9.81 12.23
C LYS A 94 -2.01 9.17 12.16
N ASP A 95 -2.96 9.65 12.97
CA ASP A 95 -4.34 9.18 12.96
C ASP A 95 -5.00 9.44 11.59
N MET A 96 -4.73 10.59 10.97
CA MET A 96 -5.24 10.91 9.63
C MET A 96 -4.66 9.99 8.54
N LEU A 97 -3.36 9.67 8.61
CA LEU A 97 -2.75 8.73 7.66
C LEU A 97 -3.34 7.32 7.82
N SER A 98 -3.50 6.85 9.05
CA SER A 98 -4.18 5.58 9.35
C SER A 98 -5.64 5.59 8.89
N ALA A 99 -6.36 6.70 9.03
CA ALA A 99 -7.71 6.85 8.51
C ALA A 99 -7.75 6.78 6.97
N ALA A 100 -6.75 7.35 6.27
CA ALA A 100 -6.64 7.24 4.83
C ALA A 100 -6.45 5.78 4.37
N VAL A 101 -5.61 5.01 5.07
CA VAL A 101 -5.48 3.56 4.84
C VAL A 101 -6.82 2.87 5.01
N MET A 102 -7.52 3.12 6.12
CA MET A 102 -8.84 2.53 6.37
C MET A 102 -9.85 2.82 5.26
N VAL A 103 -9.96 4.07 4.82
CA VAL A 103 -10.85 4.47 3.72
C VAL A 103 -10.44 3.77 2.42
N SER A 104 -9.14 3.65 2.15
CA SER A 104 -8.65 2.96 0.96
C SER A 104 -8.99 1.47 0.94
N LEU A 105 -8.99 0.80 2.09
CA LEU A 105 -9.42 -0.59 2.24
C LEU A 105 -10.91 -0.73 1.90
N PHE A 106 -11.76 0.15 2.43
CA PHE A 106 -13.19 0.16 2.11
C PHE A 106 -13.44 0.37 0.62
N CYS A 107 -12.73 1.32 -0.01
CA CYS A 107 -12.87 1.57 -1.45
C CYS A 107 -12.35 0.39 -2.28
N GLY A 108 -11.10 -0.02 -2.10
CA GLY A 108 -10.45 -1.04 -2.91
C GLY A 108 -11.10 -2.40 -2.75
N TYR A 109 -11.26 -2.87 -1.51
CA TYR A 109 -11.85 -4.19 -1.26
C TYR A 109 -13.36 -4.19 -1.43
N GLY A 110 -14.05 -3.07 -1.14
CA GLY A 110 -15.47 -2.93 -1.44
C GLY A 110 -15.75 -3.08 -2.94
N VAL A 111 -14.98 -2.39 -3.80
CA VAL A 111 -15.08 -2.54 -5.25
C VAL A 111 -14.75 -3.97 -5.68
N ALA A 112 -13.68 -4.57 -5.15
CA ALA A 112 -13.31 -5.94 -5.48
C ALA A 112 -14.44 -6.94 -5.14
N LEU A 113 -15.05 -6.82 -3.96
CA LEU A 113 -16.17 -7.67 -3.56
C LEU A 113 -17.40 -7.47 -4.44
N ILE A 114 -17.73 -6.23 -4.82
CA ILE A 114 -18.83 -5.95 -5.76
C ILE A 114 -18.56 -6.60 -7.12
N LEU A 115 -17.33 -6.54 -7.63
CA LEU A 115 -16.97 -7.17 -8.90
C LEU A 115 -17.04 -8.71 -8.84
N ILE A 116 -16.70 -9.29 -7.70
CA ILE A 116 -16.69 -10.73 -7.47
C ILE A 116 -18.11 -11.28 -7.23
N PHE A 117 -18.96 -10.60 -6.48
CA PHE A 117 -20.28 -11.12 -6.08
C PHE A 117 -21.46 -10.47 -6.79
N GLY A 118 -21.25 -9.34 -7.45
CA GLY A 118 -22.20 -8.73 -8.37
C GLY A 118 -22.15 -9.30 -9.77
#